data_AF-A0A924ZH79-F1
#
_entry.id   AF-A0A924ZH79-F1
#
_cell.length_a   1.000
_cell.length_b   1.000
_cell.length_c   1.000
_cell.angle_alpha   90.00
_cell.angle_beta   90.00
_cell.angle_gamma   90.00
#
_symmetry.space_group_name_H-M   'P 1'
#
loop_
_entity.id
_entity.type
_entity.pdbx_description
1 polymer ?
#
loop_
_entity_poly.entity_id
_entity_poly.type
_entity_poly.pdbx_seq_one_letter_code
_entity_poly.pdbx_strand_id
1 'polypeptide(L)'
;MQVKKFEARSMKEALEMIKSQLGPDAIILSAKEMTKGFGLGGEKSIEVTAAYSEAVLHKKKFVESKFAAKEKDKFQKIPAKNQKEVMQKMIEGHVAKMNAQFVKLNPMPQAAQAIPHKNTERRYIDIDNDHNVSASAPVVSEVPSVTQVAQKVWNDMEVNSLKQEIETLKQVMTQFRSVPQSFVQAHPGADLGIHYSMSATYQRLVQRGLLPEIAADIIVQAQKQIPVQQQHNKNVVDGWMAKYILDSTPVVDGAYEQFHLFVGPSGGGKTSSLIKLASDLILNHRKRVAIITTDTSKVGASEQMKIFAQILNVPYLCLRSQQDWAHVIPHLDQLDHILVDYAGLNLRNQEELNYLKRMSPPAYKSLRTHLVLSTLSKDGDLIECAKRYQNFRFNDVIFSGLDEASMHGNIYNFIRKIPTRLFAFGIGTKVPEDFEKATPERVADLILQITQNNSAPSVTQSQNQLQIPASAPIAAAHQSHSYSQSDTHYSNPQEAPL
;
A
#
# COMPACT_ATOMS: atom_id res chain seq x y z
N MET A 1 -12.83 7.89 25.37
CA MET A 1 -13.25 9.29 25.07
C MET A 1 -14.55 9.61 25.81
N GLN A 2 -14.62 10.68 26.61
CA GLN A 2 -15.88 11.13 27.22
C GLN A 2 -16.47 12.30 26.42
N VAL A 3 -17.78 12.23 26.13
CA VAL A 3 -18.52 13.21 25.33
C VAL A 3 -19.58 13.88 26.22
N LYS A 4 -19.69 15.21 26.15
CA LYS A 4 -20.71 16.01 26.85
C LYS A 4 -21.37 17.03 25.92
N LYS A 5 -22.65 17.31 26.17
CA LYS A 5 -23.46 18.32 25.48
C LYS A 5 -23.62 19.57 26.34
N PHE A 6 -23.63 20.74 25.69
CA PHE A 6 -23.76 22.05 26.30
C PHE A 6 -24.81 22.86 25.52
N GLU A 7 -25.80 23.44 26.20
CA GLU A 7 -26.78 24.35 25.60
C GLU A 7 -26.50 25.76 26.13
N ALA A 8 -26.35 26.75 25.24
CA ALA A 8 -26.05 28.14 25.61
C ALA A 8 -26.76 29.14 24.67
N ARG A 9 -26.85 30.40 25.07
CA ARG A 9 -27.51 31.45 24.26
C ARG A 9 -26.65 31.93 23.10
N SER A 10 -25.34 31.66 23.15
CA SER A 10 -24.40 31.99 22.09
C SER A 10 -23.26 30.98 22.02
N MET A 11 -22.60 30.89 20.86
CA MET A 11 -21.43 30.03 20.68
C MET A 11 -20.30 30.42 21.63
N LYS A 12 -20.16 31.71 21.94
CA LYS A 12 -19.14 32.21 22.87
C LYS A 12 -19.37 31.65 24.28
N GLU A 13 -20.60 31.68 24.76
CA GLU A 13 -20.98 31.14 26.07
C GLU A 13 -20.79 29.61 26.11
N ALA A 14 -21.20 28.89 25.05
CA ALA A 14 -20.96 27.44 24.94
C ALA A 14 -19.46 27.10 25.01
N LEU A 15 -18.61 27.87 24.32
CA LEU A 15 -17.15 27.69 24.34
C LEU A 15 -16.54 27.97 25.72
N GLU A 16 -17.04 28.95 26.47
CA GLU A 16 -16.61 29.22 27.85
C GLU A 16 -16.98 28.07 28.78
N MET A 17 -18.20 27.53 28.66
CA MET A 17 -18.64 26.36 29.42
C MET A 17 -17.81 25.11 29.11
N ILE A 18 -17.50 24.88 27.83
CA ILE A 18 -16.65 23.76 27.39
C ILE A 18 -15.23 23.92 27.94
N LYS A 19 -14.63 25.11 27.83
CA LYS A 19 -13.27 25.37 28.37
C LYS A 19 -13.20 25.21 29.88
N SER A 20 -14.25 25.62 30.60
CA SER A 20 -14.34 25.49 32.05
C SER A 20 -14.45 24.03 32.49
N GLN A 21 -15.30 23.23 31.83
CA GLN A 21 -15.59 21.86 32.27
C GLN A 21 -14.68 20.79 31.66
N LEU A 22 -14.27 20.95 30.39
CA LEU A 22 -13.49 19.97 29.65
C LEU A 22 -12.05 20.43 29.38
N GLY A 23 -11.73 21.69 29.62
CA GLY A 23 -10.39 22.26 29.39
C GLY A 23 -10.21 22.82 27.97
N PRO A 24 -9.10 23.53 27.73
CA PRO A 24 -8.86 24.27 26.48
C PRO A 24 -8.60 23.36 25.27
N ASP A 25 -8.24 22.09 25.50
CA ASP A 25 -7.92 21.11 24.44
C ASP A 25 -9.14 20.23 24.06
N ALA A 26 -10.34 20.61 24.48
CA ALA A 26 -11.57 19.90 24.12
C ALA A 26 -11.92 20.07 22.64
N ILE A 27 -12.31 18.98 21.99
CA ILE A 27 -12.68 18.94 20.56
C ILE A 27 -14.21 19.04 20.47
N ILE A 28 -14.70 19.98 19.67
CA ILE A 28 -16.14 20.10 19.38
C ILE A 28 -16.49 19.11 18.29
N LEU A 29 -17.44 18.21 18.59
CA LEU A 29 -17.93 17.20 17.66
C LEU A 29 -19.08 17.71 16.80
N SER A 30 -19.96 18.54 17.38
CA SER A 30 -21.09 19.12 16.66
C SER A 30 -21.58 20.40 17.33
N ALA A 31 -22.14 21.32 16.54
CA ALA A 31 -22.84 22.51 17.01
C ALA A 31 -24.12 22.69 16.20
N LYS A 32 -25.26 22.89 16.87
CA LYS A 32 -26.58 23.06 16.25
C LYS A 32 -27.30 24.27 16.83
N GLU A 33 -27.76 25.17 15.96
CA GLU A 33 -28.66 26.26 16.35
C GLU A 33 -30.08 25.74 16.59
N MET A 34 -30.69 26.21 17.67
CA MET A 34 -32.00 25.81 18.16
C MET A 34 -32.83 27.07 18.39
N THR A 35 -34.00 27.16 17.77
CA THR A 35 -34.98 28.21 18.06
C THR A 35 -36.13 27.58 18.82
N LYS A 36 -36.35 27.97 20.08
CA LYS A 36 -37.49 27.50 20.87
C LYS A 36 -38.60 28.55 20.81
N GLY A 37 -39.69 28.24 20.09
CA GLY A 37 -40.94 29.02 20.08
C GLY A 37 -41.67 29.04 18.73
N PHE A 38 -42.98 28.83 18.73
CA PHE A 38 -43.90 29.05 17.59
C PHE A 38 -44.51 30.45 17.75
N GLY A 39 -44.01 31.46 17.03
CA GLY A 39 -44.53 32.84 17.09
C GLY A 39 -43.44 33.92 17.09
N LEU A 40 -43.85 35.18 16.85
CA LEU A 40 -43.04 36.41 16.63
C LEU A 40 -42.15 36.84 17.82
N GLY A 41 -41.28 35.95 18.32
CA GLY A 41 -40.36 36.26 19.42
C GLY A 41 -39.55 35.08 19.96
N GLY A 42 -39.20 34.08 19.15
CA GLY A 42 -38.40 32.92 19.62
C GLY A 42 -36.96 33.28 19.98
N GLU A 43 -36.50 32.91 21.18
CA GLU A 43 -35.10 33.05 21.59
C GLU A 43 -34.22 31.98 20.90
N LYS A 44 -33.10 32.42 20.32
CA LYS A 44 -32.11 31.56 19.69
C LYS A 44 -31.13 31.01 20.74
N SER A 45 -30.88 29.71 20.70
CA SER A 45 -29.90 29.00 21.54
C SER A 45 -29.07 28.06 20.67
N ILE A 46 -27.93 27.60 21.18
CA ILE A 46 -26.98 26.72 20.48
C ILE A 46 -26.67 25.52 21.37
N GLU A 47 -26.83 24.32 20.83
CA GLU A 47 -26.38 23.07 21.43
C GLU A 47 -25.01 22.69 20.84
N VAL A 48 -23.99 22.51 21.68
CA VAL A 48 -22.63 22.11 21.29
C VAL A 48 -22.25 20.81 21.99
N THR A 49 -21.84 19.80 21.22
CA THR A 49 -21.30 18.54 21.74
C THR A 49 -19.78 18.59 21.69
N ALA A 50 -19.10 18.34 22.80
CA ALA A 50 -17.63 18.35 22.90
C ALA A 50 -17.07 17.11 23.60
N ALA A 51 -15.85 16.73 23.24
CA ALA A 51 -15.14 15.58 23.76
C ALA A 51 -13.71 15.93 24.24
N TYR A 52 -13.17 15.14 25.15
CA TYR A 52 -11.80 15.27 25.64
C TYR A 52 -10.98 14.00 25.39
N SER A 53 -9.71 14.16 25.00
CA SER A 53 -8.82 13.04 24.63
C SER A 53 -8.17 12.37 25.85
N GLU A 54 -8.00 11.05 25.79
CA GLU A 54 -7.44 10.24 26.89
C GLU A 54 -5.99 10.64 27.23
N ALA A 55 -5.21 11.08 26.25
CA ALA A 55 -3.82 11.51 26.42
C ALA A 55 -3.64 12.66 27.45
N VAL A 56 -4.60 13.57 27.55
CA VAL A 56 -4.51 14.71 28.48
C VAL A 56 -5.00 14.33 29.88
N LEU A 57 -5.91 13.36 29.98
CA LEU A 57 -6.35 12.73 31.23
C LEU A 57 -5.19 12.01 31.94
N HIS A 58 -4.31 11.35 31.18
CA HIS A 58 -3.11 10.70 31.71
C HIS A 58 -2.03 11.70 32.14
N LYS A 59 -1.82 12.81 31.41
CA LYS A 59 -0.89 13.88 31.81
C LYS A 59 -1.31 14.54 33.13
N LYS A 60 -2.61 14.80 33.32
CA LYS A 60 -3.14 15.39 34.55
C LYS A 60 -2.97 14.45 35.76
N LYS A 61 -3.30 13.16 35.60
CA LYS A 61 -3.13 12.14 36.65
C LYS A 61 -1.67 11.93 37.04
N PHE A 62 -0.74 11.97 36.08
CA PHE A 62 0.70 11.84 36.34
C PHE A 62 1.23 13.00 37.20
N VAL A 63 0.83 14.24 36.88
CA VAL A 63 1.25 15.43 37.64
C VAL A 63 0.62 15.44 39.03
N GLU A 64 -0.66 15.10 39.15
CA GLU A 64 -1.34 14.96 40.45
C GLU A 64 -0.73 13.86 41.32
N SER A 65 -0.11 12.82 40.74
CA SER A 65 0.54 11.74 41.50
C SER A 65 1.85 12.14 42.19
N LYS A 66 2.43 13.29 41.83
CA LYS A 66 3.77 13.74 42.31
C LYS A 66 3.73 14.84 43.37
N PHE A 67 2.55 15.34 43.75
CA PHE A 67 2.39 16.34 44.81
C PHE A 67 2.13 15.71 46.19
N ALA A 68 2.70 16.28 47.25
CA ALA A 68 2.29 16.00 48.63
C ALA A 68 0.84 16.52 48.87
N ALA A 69 0.08 15.85 49.74
CA ALA A 69 -1.37 16.11 49.91
C ALA A 69 -1.73 17.58 50.20
N LYS A 70 -0.87 18.33 50.90
CA LYS A 70 -1.07 19.76 51.19
C LYS A 70 -0.80 20.71 49.99
N GLU A 71 -0.09 20.25 48.96
CA GLU A 71 0.23 21.04 47.75
C GLU A 71 -0.78 20.81 46.62
N LYS A 72 -1.44 19.65 46.59
CA LYS A 72 -2.53 19.34 45.65
C LYS A 72 -3.69 20.32 45.75
N ASP A 73 -4.07 20.67 46.98
CA ASP A 73 -5.21 21.55 47.24
C ASP A 73 -4.93 23.01 46.88
N LYS A 74 -3.65 23.43 46.91
CA LYS A 74 -3.22 24.74 46.40
C LYS A 74 -3.14 24.76 44.87
N PHE A 75 -2.69 23.68 44.23
CA PHE A 75 -2.60 23.57 42.77
C PHE A 75 -3.97 23.53 42.09
N GLN A 76 -4.94 22.81 42.68
CA GLN A 76 -6.30 22.69 42.13
C GLN A 76 -7.11 24.00 42.16
N LYS A 77 -6.75 24.95 43.04
CA LYS A 77 -7.42 26.25 43.19
C LYS A 77 -6.87 27.34 42.25
N ILE A 78 -5.81 27.07 41.50
CA ILE A 78 -5.22 28.02 40.54
C ILE A 78 -5.99 27.96 39.20
N PRO A 79 -6.22 29.08 38.50
CA PRO A 79 -6.81 29.06 37.15
C PRO A 79 -6.01 28.18 36.17
N ALA A 80 -6.69 27.39 35.34
CA ALA A 80 -6.06 26.37 34.46
C ALA A 80 -4.96 26.91 33.53
N LYS A 81 -5.06 28.18 33.12
CA LYS A 81 -4.03 28.87 32.31
C LYS A 81 -2.69 28.96 33.04
N ASN A 82 -2.72 29.20 34.35
CA ASN A 82 -1.53 29.35 35.19
C ASN A 82 -1.03 27.99 35.69
N GLN A 83 -1.90 26.99 35.81
CA GLN A 83 -1.48 25.60 36.11
C GLN A 83 -0.54 25.05 35.02
N LYS A 84 -0.81 25.35 33.74
CA LYS A 84 0.01 24.94 32.60
C LYS A 84 1.42 25.54 32.66
N GLU A 85 1.54 26.81 33.05
CA GLU A 85 2.82 27.50 33.14
C GLU A 85 3.68 27.00 34.31
N VAL A 86 3.04 26.68 35.45
CA VAL A 86 3.69 26.05 36.60
C VAL A 86 4.15 24.62 36.28
N MET A 87 3.31 23.84 35.58
CA MET A 87 3.69 22.51 35.07
C MET A 87 4.88 22.59 34.13
N GLN A 88 4.86 23.52 33.17
CA GLN A 88 5.90 23.69 32.18
C GLN A 88 7.25 24.07 32.82
N LYS A 89 7.26 25.07 33.72
CA LYS A 89 8.48 25.48 34.44
C LYS A 89 9.05 24.39 35.35
N MET A 90 8.18 23.58 35.96
CA MET A 90 8.62 22.47 36.83
C MET A 90 9.21 21.32 36.00
N ILE A 91 8.61 21.00 34.85
CA ILE A 91 9.13 20.01 33.90
C ILE A 91 10.47 20.48 33.34
N GLU A 92 10.57 21.74 32.90
CA GLU A 92 11.80 22.34 32.40
C GLU A 92 12.90 22.37 33.47
N GLY A 93 12.56 22.70 34.72
CA GLY A 93 13.50 22.66 35.84
C GLY A 93 13.97 21.25 36.19
N HIS A 94 13.12 20.24 36.02
CA HIS A 94 13.48 18.83 36.25
C HIS A 94 14.37 18.29 35.13
N VAL A 95 14.06 18.63 33.89
CA VAL A 95 14.88 18.31 32.70
C VAL A 95 16.23 19.01 32.76
N ALA A 96 16.28 20.28 33.19
CA ALA A 96 17.52 21.02 33.36
C ALA A 96 18.42 20.44 34.46
N LYS A 97 17.83 19.98 35.59
CA LYS A 97 18.58 19.29 36.66
C LYS A 97 19.11 17.93 36.20
N MET A 98 18.32 17.16 35.44
CA MET A 98 18.76 15.90 34.81
C MET A 98 19.90 16.13 33.82
N ASN A 99 19.80 17.16 32.97
CA ASN A 99 20.83 17.51 32.00
C ASN A 99 22.12 18.01 32.69
N ALA A 100 22.01 18.79 33.76
CA ALA A 100 23.17 19.23 34.55
C ALA A 100 23.88 18.06 35.25
N GLN A 101 23.14 17.03 35.67
CA GLN A 101 23.70 15.79 36.22
C GLN A 101 24.40 14.95 35.14
N PHE A 102 23.85 14.93 33.92
CA PHE A 102 24.40 14.22 32.77
C PHE A 102 25.71 14.84 32.24
N VAL A 103 25.79 16.17 32.16
CA VAL A 103 26.99 16.91 31.73
C VAL A 103 28.15 16.80 32.73
N LYS A 104 27.85 16.65 34.03
CA LYS A 104 28.88 16.41 35.06
C LYS A 104 29.49 15.01 35.00
N LEU A 105 28.76 14.02 34.50
CA LEU A 105 29.20 12.63 34.44
C LEU A 105 29.99 12.29 33.17
N ASN A 106 29.81 13.06 32.09
CA ASN A 106 30.51 12.88 30.80
C ASN A 106 30.92 14.25 30.20
N PRO A 107 32.13 14.77 30.44
CA PRO A 107 32.61 15.92 29.69
C PRO A 107 32.90 15.50 28.24
N MET A 108 32.17 16.08 27.27
CA MET A 108 32.46 15.89 25.85
C MET A 108 33.86 16.44 25.50
N PRO A 109 34.64 15.77 24.64
CA PRO A 109 35.85 16.34 24.06
C PRO A 109 35.49 17.49 23.12
N GLN A 110 36.07 18.67 23.33
CA GLN A 110 36.10 19.74 22.35
C GLN A 110 37.08 19.38 21.23
N ALA A 111 36.58 18.88 20.10
CA ALA A 111 37.26 19.00 18.80
C ALA A 111 36.32 18.57 17.67
N ALA A 112 35.66 19.53 17.03
CA ALA A 112 35.23 19.40 15.64
C ALA A 112 35.62 20.71 14.95
N GLN A 113 36.81 20.69 14.33
CA GLN A 113 37.25 21.74 13.44
C GLN A 113 36.32 21.77 12.21
N ALA A 114 35.93 22.96 11.81
CA ALA A 114 35.07 23.21 10.66
C ALA A 114 35.71 22.68 9.36
N ILE A 115 34.98 21.83 8.64
CA ILE A 115 35.31 21.42 7.27
C ILE A 115 34.49 22.30 6.33
N PRO A 116 35.10 23.06 5.39
CA PRO A 116 34.36 23.91 4.48
C PRO A 116 33.71 23.08 3.36
N HIS A 117 32.39 23.19 3.21
CA HIS A 117 31.67 22.65 2.07
C HIS A 117 31.92 23.54 0.84
N LYS A 118 32.59 23.00 -0.19
CA LYS A 118 32.59 23.58 -1.55
C LYS A 118 31.30 23.19 -2.26
N ASN A 119 30.56 24.20 -2.73
CA ASN A 119 29.44 24.05 -3.66
C ASN A 119 29.91 23.34 -4.94
N THR A 120 29.27 22.22 -5.28
CA THR A 120 29.36 21.65 -6.63
C THR A 120 28.14 22.09 -7.44
N GLU A 121 28.40 22.90 -8.46
CA GLU A 121 27.42 23.36 -9.44
C GLU A 121 26.93 22.22 -10.35
N ARG A 122 25.68 22.37 -10.79
CA ARG A 122 24.93 21.45 -11.66
C ARG A 122 25.57 21.40 -13.06
N ARG A 123 25.82 20.21 -13.58
CA ARG A 123 26.16 19.99 -15.00
C ARG A 123 24.88 19.72 -15.80
N TYR A 124 24.48 20.67 -16.63
CA TYR A 124 23.74 20.43 -17.88
C TYR A 124 24.75 20.37 -19.03
N ILE A 125 24.50 19.52 -20.02
CA ILE A 125 25.28 19.42 -21.25
C ILE A 125 24.44 20.07 -22.36
N ASP A 126 24.94 21.19 -22.90
CA ASP A 126 24.44 21.79 -24.15
C ASP A 126 25.18 21.18 -25.35
N ILE A 127 24.47 21.03 -26.46
CA ILE A 127 24.95 20.53 -27.74
C ILE A 127 25.26 21.76 -28.61
N ASP A 128 26.51 21.92 -29.01
CA ASP A 128 26.93 22.95 -29.96
C ASP A 128 26.85 22.44 -31.42
N ASN A 129 26.30 23.31 -32.26
CA ASN A 129 26.30 23.27 -33.72
C ASN A 129 27.63 23.79 -34.27
N ASP A 130 28.13 23.18 -35.35
CA ASP A 130 29.20 23.78 -36.17
C ASP A 130 28.96 23.60 -37.69
N HIS A 131 28.76 24.75 -38.33
CA HIS A 131 29.27 25.27 -39.62
C HIS A 131 29.33 24.46 -40.96
N ASN A 132 28.57 25.00 -41.94
CA ASN A 132 29.02 25.71 -43.17
C ASN A 132 29.60 24.93 -44.38
N VAL A 133 28.91 25.00 -45.55
CA VAL A 133 29.50 24.81 -46.90
C VAL A 133 28.83 25.76 -47.92
N SER A 134 29.66 26.46 -48.70
CA SER A 134 29.29 27.44 -49.73
C SER A 134 29.24 26.87 -51.16
N ALA A 135 28.22 27.34 -51.91
CA ALA A 135 28.11 27.80 -53.30
C ALA A 135 28.81 27.10 -54.52
N SER A 136 28.01 26.85 -55.56
CA SER A 136 28.28 27.25 -56.97
C SER A 136 27.03 27.14 -57.86
N ALA A 137 26.84 28.12 -58.75
CA ALA A 137 25.88 28.17 -59.89
C ALA A 137 26.61 27.66 -61.18
N PRO A 138 26.04 27.52 -62.43
CA PRO A 138 24.98 28.36 -63.05
C PRO A 138 24.10 27.73 -64.20
N VAL A 139 23.36 28.62 -64.91
CA VAL A 139 22.95 28.65 -66.35
C VAL A 139 21.56 28.13 -66.79
N VAL A 140 20.92 29.01 -67.59
CA VAL A 140 19.62 28.96 -68.28
C VAL A 140 19.79 28.60 -69.77
N SER A 141 18.89 27.81 -70.37
CA SER A 141 18.46 27.92 -71.80
C SER A 141 17.25 27.01 -72.04
N GLU A 142 16.07 27.57 -72.32
CA GLU A 142 15.40 27.70 -73.64
C GLU A 142 14.58 26.47 -74.08
N VAL A 143 13.31 26.74 -74.42
CA VAL A 143 12.27 25.79 -74.81
C VAL A 143 12.01 25.92 -76.31
N PRO A 144 11.74 24.81 -77.03
CA PRO A 144 10.84 24.85 -78.17
C PRO A 144 9.65 23.91 -78.05
N SER A 145 8.48 24.53 -78.25
CA SER A 145 7.27 24.11 -78.95
C SER A 145 6.82 22.65 -78.94
N VAL A 146 5.70 22.47 -78.25
CA VAL A 146 4.66 21.45 -78.43
C VAL A 146 4.05 21.55 -79.83
N THR A 147 4.23 20.54 -80.68
CA THR A 147 3.16 19.93 -81.50
C THR A 147 3.74 18.82 -82.37
N GLN A 148 3.83 17.61 -81.79
CA GLN A 148 3.85 16.29 -82.46
C GLN A 148 4.08 15.14 -81.46
N VAL A 149 4.31 15.45 -80.18
CA VAL A 149 4.53 14.47 -79.08
C VAL A 149 3.22 13.98 -78.44
N ALA A 150 2.09 14.67 -78.64
CA ALA A 150 0.87 14.45 -77.86
C ALA A 150 0.08 13.15 -78.19
N GLN A 151 0.40 12.43 -79.27
CA GLN A 151 -0.40 11.26 -79.70
C GLN A 151 0.31 9.91 -79.57
N LYS A 152 1.61 9.91 -79.21
CA LYS A 152 2.36 8.70 -78.85
C LYS A 152 2.52 8.53 -77.34
N VAL A 153 2.45 9.64 -76.58
CA VAL A 153 2.59 9.66 -75.12
C VAL A 153 1.41 9.00 -74.39
N TRP A 154 0.21 8.95 -74.99
CA TRP A 154 -0.96 8.37 -74.32
C TRP A 154 -0.89 6.84 -74.17
N ASN A 155 -0.30 6.13 -75.14
CA ASN A 155 -0.19 4.66 -75.08
C ASN A 155 1.02 4.17 -74.28
N ASP A 156 2.10 4.95 -74.20
CA ASP A 156 3.28 4.60 -73.38
C ASP A 156 3.08 4.94 -71.89
N MET A 157 2.19 5.88 -71.53
CA MET A 157 1.87 6.20 -70.12
C MET A 157 1.11 5.08 -69.41
N GLU A 158 0.21 4.37 -70.09
CA GLU A 158 -0.57 3.28 -69.50
C GLU A 158 0.27 2.00 -69.30
N VAL A 159 1.17 1.71 -70.24
CA VAL A 159 2.11 0.58 -70.12
C VAL A 159 3.23 0.87 -69.10
N ASN A 160 3.69 2.13 -69.00
CA ASN A 160 4.69 2.50 -68.00
C ASN A 160 4.09 2.69 -66.60
N SER A 161 2.83 3.11 -66.46
CA SER A 161 2.15 3.12 -65.16
C SER A 161 1.90 1.70 -64.67
N LEU A 162 1.51 0.77 -65.55
CA LEU A 162 1.35 -0.65 -65.21
C LEU A 162 2.69 -1.32 -64.91
N LYS A 163 3.78 -0.98 -65.61
CA LYS A 163 5.13 -1.45 -65.26
C LYS A 163 5.61 -0.87 -63.94
N GLN A 164 5.35 0.40 -63.66
CA GLN A 164 5.64 1.00 -62.36
C GLN A 164 4.79 0.38 -61.26
N GLU A 165 3.51 0.10 -61.48
CA GLU A 165 2.66 -0.61 -60.51
C GLU A 165 3.12 -2.04 -60.29
N ILE A 166 3.54 -2.77 -61.34
CA ILE A 166 4.10 -4.11 -61.21
C ILE A 166 5.46 -4.08 -60.49
N GLU A 167 6.29 -3.07 -60.75
CA GLU A 167 7.57 -2.90 -60.06
C GLU A 167 7.34 -2.48 -58.59
N THR A 168 6.33 -1.66 -58.33
CA THR A 168 5.90 -1.28 -56.98
C THR A 168 5.28 -2.48 -56.27
N LEU A 169 4.48 -3.32 -56.94
CA LEU A 169 3.97 -4.59 -56.43
C LEU A 169 5.09 -5.59 -56.20
N LYS A 170 6.10 -5.66 -57.05
CA LYS A 170 7.30 -6.48 -56.85
C LYS A 170 8.15 -5.96 -55.69
N GLN A 171 8.28 -4.66 -55.52
CA GLN A 171 8.95 -4.01 -54.38
C GLN A 171 8.18 -4.21 -53.08
N VAL A 172 6.85 -4.10 -53.10
CA VAL A 172 5.98 -4.42 -51.96
C VAL A 172 6.03 -5.92 -51.66
N MET A 173 6.02 -6.80 -52.67
CA MET A 173 6.19 -8.25 -52.48
C MET A 173 7.59 -8.65 -52.02
N THR A 174 8.65 -7.95 -52.44
CA THR A 174 10.01 -8.18 -51.92
C THR A 174 10.19 -7.57 -50.53
N GLN A 175 9.55 -6.44 -50.23
CA GLN A 175 9.39 -5.95 -48.85
C GLN A 175 8.66 -6.99 -48.00
N PHE A 176 7.55 -7.57 -48.47
CA PHE A 176 6.81 -8.65 -47.79
C PHE A 176 7.56 -9.98 -47.72
N ARG A 177 8.50 -10.27 -48.63
CA ARG A 177 9.42 -11.43 -48.52
C ARG A 177 10.60 -11.16 -47.61
N SER A 178 10.98 -9.90 -47.42
CA SER A 178 11.95 -9.47 -46.41
C SER A 178 11.33 -9.23 -45.03
N VAL A 179 10.00 -9.34 -44.91
CA VAL A 179 9.34 -9.57 -43.63
C VAL A 179 9.74 -10.98 -43.20
N PRO A 180 10.52 -11.14 -42.13
CA PRO A 180 10.85 -12.46 -41.62
C PRO A 180 9.55 -13.24 -41.40
N GLN A 181 9.50 -14.51 -41.82
CA GLN A 181 8.41 -15.44 -41.49
C GLN A 181 8.17 -15.59 -39.96
N SER A 182 8.95 -14.90 -39.11
CA SER A 182 8.73 -14.77 -37.67
C SER A 182 7.61 -13.79 -37.25
N PHE A 183 6.90 -13.13 -38.17
CA PHE A 183 5.73 -12.30 -37.81
C PHE A 183 4.54 -13.08 -37.22
N VAL A 184 4.54 -14.42 -37.26
CA VAL A 184 3.51 -15.26 -36.61
C VAL A 184 3.64 -15.24 -35.07
N GLN A 185 4.66 -14.56 -34.51
CA GLN A 185 4.90 -14.50 -33.06
C GLN A 185 5.15 -13.08 -32.52
N ALA A 186 4.55 -12.03 -33.10
CA ALA A 186 4.67 -10.67 -32.58
C ALA A 186 3.56 -10.33 -31.57
N HIS A 187 3.40 -11.14 -30.52
CA HIS A 187 2.51 -10.80 -29.39
C HIS A 187 3.24 -10.92 -28.05
N PRO A 188 2.80 -10.16 -27.03
CA PRO A 188 3.39 -10.20 -25.69
C PRO A 188 3.51 -11.62 -25.12
N GLY A 189 4.74 -12.04 -24.82
CA GLY A 189 5.05 -13.35 -24.26
C GLY A 189 5.20 -14.49 -25.28
N ALA A 190 5.13 -14.20 -26.59
CA ALA A 190 5.34 -15.21 -27.62
C ALA A 190 6.74 -15.87 -27.54
N ASP A 191 7.75 -15.06 -27.22
CA ASP A 191 9.13 -15.49 -26.94
C ASP A 191 9.25 -16.41 -25.71
N LEU A 192 8.26 -16.37 -24.82
CA LEU A 192 8.16 -17.23 -23.63
C LEU A 192 7.19 -18.41 -23.84
N GLY A 193 6.76 -18.68 -25.08
CA GLY A 193 5.90 -19.82 -25.42
C GLY A 193 4.42 -19.61 -25.12
N ILE A 194 3.98 -18.36 -24.93
CA ILE A 194 2.57 -18.03 -24.71
C ILE A 194 1.84 -17.97 -26.05
N HIS A 195 0.70 -18.62 -26.15
CA HIS A 195 -0.16 -18.59 -27.33
C HIS A 195 -0.90 -17.24 -27.42
N TYR A 196 -1.20 -16.78 -28.64
CA TYR A 196 -1.87 -15.48 -28.84
C TYR A 196 -3.16 -15.33 -28.01
N SER A 197 -3.95 -16.42 -27.91
CA SER A 197 -5.18 -16.47 -27.11
C SER A 197 -4.99 -16.22 -25.61
N MET A 198 -3.78 -16.45 -25.09
CA MET A 198 -3.41 -16.23 -23.67
C MET A 198 -2.59 -14.96 -23.45
N SER A 199 -2.22 -14.25 -24.53
CA SER A 199 -1.40 -13.05 -24.46
C SER A 199 -2.01 -11.95 -23.58
N ALA A 200 -3.34 -11.75 -23.66
CA ALA A 200 -4.03 -10.76 -22.83
C ALA A 200 -4.00 -11.14 -21.34
N THR A 201 -4.17 -12.43 -21.02
CA THR A 201 -4.09 -12.96 -19.66
C THR A 201 -2.68 -12.76 -19.09
N TYR A 202 -1.65 -13.08 -19.87
CA TYR A 202 -0.26 -12.83 -19.53
C TYR A 202 0.02 -11.35 -19.24
N GLN A 203 -0.37 -10.45 -20.14
CA GLN A 203 -0.19 -9.01 -19.94
C GLN A 203 -0.89 -8.52 -18.67
N ARG A 204 -2.10 -9.00 -18.37
CA ARG A 204 -2.83 -8.66 -17.15
C ARG A 204 -2.05 -9.07 -15.89
N LEU A 205 -1.42 -10.24 -15.89
CA LEU A 205 -0.58 -10.68 -14.77
C LEU A 205 0.64 -9.76 -14.60
N VAL A 206 1.33 -9.43 -15.69
CA VAL A 206 2.50 -8.52 -15.66
C VAL A 206 2.09 -7.11 -15.20
N GLN A 207 0.95 -6.59 -15.67
CA GLN A 207 0.38 -5.31 -15.25
C GLN A 207 -0.04 -5.28 -13.77
N ARG A 208 -0.13 -6.42 -13.10
CA ARG A 208 -0.38 -6.52 -11.65
C ARG A 208 0.91 -6.71 -10.85
N GLY A 209 2.05 -6.52 -11.49
CA GLY A 209 3.37 -6.55 -10.88
C GLY A 209 3.99 -7.95 -10.82
N LEU A 210 3.44 -8.97 -11.49
CA LEU A 210 4.16 -10.24 -11.65
C LEU A 210 5.33 -10.05 -12.63
N LEU A 211 6.46 -10.67 -12.32
CA LEU A 211 7.59 -10.66 -13.24
C LEU A 211 7.24 -11.46 -14.52
N PRO A 212 7.69 -11.00 -15.72
CA PRO A 212 7.43 -11.66 -17.00
C PRO A 212 7.65 -13.17 -16.97
N GLU A 213 8.77 -13.62 -16.41
CA GLU A 213 9.12 -15.04 -16.35
C GLU A 213 8.17 -15.86 -15.45
N ILE A 214 7.65 -15.25 -14.37
CA ILE A 214 6.71 -15.92 -13.45
C ILE A 214 5.30 -15.93 -14.04
N ALA A 215 4.89 -14.81 -14.65
CA ALA A 215 3.61 -14.75 -15.37
C ALA A 215 3.58 -15.76 -16.53
N ALA A 216 4.68 -15.88 -17.28
CA ALA A 216 4.79 -16.86 -18.35
C ALA A 216 4.75 -18.30 -17.84
N ASP A 217 5.44 -18.62 -16.73
CA ASP A 217 5.36 -19.94 -16.11
C ASP A 217 3.90 -20.33 -15.81
N ILE A 218 3.14 -19.45 -15.15
CA ILE A 218 1.72 -19.69 -14.85
C ILE A 218 0.92 -19.99 -16.13
N ILE A 219 1.08 -19.16 -17.16
CA ILE A 219 0.31 -19.29 -18.41
C ILE A 219 0.70 -20.53 -19.21
N VAL A 220 1.99 -20.86 -19.28
CA VAL A 220 2.47 -22.06 -19.97
C VAL A 220 1.97 -23.32 -19.27
N GLN A 221 1.91 -23.35 -17.94
CA GLN A 221 1.31 -24.45 -17.19
C GLN A 221 -0.20 -24.55 -17.46
N ALA A 222 -0.91 -23.41 -17.51
CA ALA A 222 -2.33 -23.38 -17.89
C ALA A 222 -2.55 -23.95 -19.29
N GLN A 223 -1.73 -23.56 -20.28
CA GLN A 223 -1.81 -24.07 -21.66
C GLN A 223 -1.58 -25.58 -21.76
N LYS A 224 -0.78 -26.15 -20.86
CA LYS A 224 -0.52 -27.61 -20.83
C LYS A 224 -1.65 -28.39 -20.18
N GLN A 225 -2.31 -27.82 -19.16
CA GLN A 225 -3.28 -28.53 -18.33
C GLN A 225 -4.74 -28.26 -18.73
N ILE A 226 -5.05 -27.09 -19.30
CA ILE A 226 -6.39 -26.74 -19.76
C ILE A 226 -6.56 -27.26 -21.20
N PRO A 227 -7.64 -28.02 -21.51
CA PRO A 227 -7.93 -28.44 -22.88
C PRO A 227 -8.00 -27.25 -23.85
N VAL A 228 -7.46 -27.41 -25.06
CA VAL A 228 -7.37 -26.32 -26.07
C VAL A 228 -8.74 -25.67 -26.34
N GLN A 229 -9.83 -26.45 -26.31
CA GLN A 229 -11.18 -25.93 -26.49
C GLN A 229 -11.69 -25.08 -25.33
N GLN A 230 -11.08 -25.14 -24.14
CA GLN A 230 -11.48 -24.35 -22.96
C GLN A 230 -10.52 -23.19 -22.68
N GLN A 231 -9.39 -23.12 -23.37
CA GLN A 231 -8.37 -22.09 -23.21
C GLN A 231 -8.85 -20.67 -23.54
N HIS A 232 -9.92 -20.53 -24.33
CA HIS A 232 -10.56 -19.24 -24.60
C HIS A 232 -11.60 -18.84 -23.54
N ASN A 233 -11.99 -19.76 -22.66
CA ASN A 233 -12.95 -19.49 -21.60
C ASN A 233 -12.25 -18.84 -20.41
N LYS A 234 -12.43 -17.52 -20.27
CA LYS A 234 -11.85 -16.72 -19.19
C LYS A 234 -12.10 -17.30 -17.80
N ASN A 235 -13.29 -17.83 -17.51
CA ASN A 235 -13.61 -18.36 -16.19
C ASN A 235 -12.83 -19.64 -15.87
N VAL A 236 -12.62 -20.49 -16.87
CA VAL A 236 -11.80 -21.70 -16.71
C VAL A 236 -10.34 -21.33 -16.48
N VAL A 237 -9.82 -20.37 -17.24
CA VAL A 237 -8.43 -19.90 -17.09
C VAL A 237 -8.22 -19.18 -15.75
N ASP A 238 -9.11 -18.27 -15.37
CA ASP A 238 -9.05 -17.55 -14.08
C ASP A 238 -9.19 -18.51 -12.90
N GLY A 239 -10.09 -19.50 -12.98
CA GLY A 239 -10.24 -20.54 -11.97
C GLY A 239 -9.01 -21.45 -11.84
N TRP A 240 -8.42 -21.86 -12.96
CA TRP A 240 -7.18 -22.64 -12.95
C TRP A 240 -6.01 -21.83 -12.38
N MET A 241 -5.85 -20.56 -12.76
CA MET A 241 -4.80 -19.69 -12.22
C MET A 241 -4.97 -19.44 -10.72
N ALA A 242 -6.21 -19.22 -10.26
CA ALA A 242 -6.49 -19.08 -8.84
C ALA A 242 -6.07 -20.34 -8.09
N LYS A 243 -6.46 -21.52 -8.57
CA LYS A 243 -6.03 -22.80 -8.00
C LYS A 243 -4.51 -22.96 -8.01
N TYR A 244 -3.83 -22.63 -9.11
CA TYR A 244 -2.38 -22.72 -9.21
C TYR A 244 -1.68 -21.83 -8.18
N ILE A 245 -2.13 -20.58 -8.01
CA ILE A 245 -1.59 -19.65 -7.02
C ILE A 245 -1.88 -20.14 -5.59
N LEU A 246 -3.09 -20.62 -5.31
CA LEU A 246 -3.45 -21.20 -4.01
C LEU A 246 -2.51 -22.35 -3.63
N ASP A 247 -2.34 -23.32 -4.54
CA ASP A 247 -1.55 -24.53 -4.29
C ASP A 247 -0.04 -24.23 -4.17
N SER A 248 0.43 -23.12 -4.75
CA SER A 248 1.85 -22.75 -4.80
C SER A 248 2.25 -21.59 -3.88
N THR A 249 1.34 -21.11 -3.03
CA THR A 249 1.61 -20.05 -2.05
C THR A 249 1.89 -20.64 -0.66
N PRO A 250 3.16 -20.70 -0.22
CA PRO A 250 3.49 -21.19 1.11
C PRO A 250 3.18 -20.12 2.17
N VAL A 251 2.28 -20.46 3.10
CA VAL A 251 1.94 -19.61 4.26
C VAL A 251 2.34 -20.29 5.58
N VAL A 252 2.51 -19.53 6.66
CA VAL A 252 2.82 -20.08 7.98
C VAL A 252 1.54 -20.62 8.66
N ASP A 253 1.56 -21.92 8.95
CA ASP A 253 0.52 -22.61 9.69
C ASP A 253 0.99 -22.96 11.11
N GLY A 254 0.04 -23.15 12.04
CA GLY A 254 0.33 -23.60 13.40
C GLY A 254 0.34 -22.51 14.47
N ALA A 255 0.75 -22.92 15.67
CA ALA A 255 0.81 -22.07 16.85
C ALA A 255 2.02 -21.13 16.81
N TYR A 256 1.87 -19.94 17.40
CA TYR A 256 2.95 -18.98 17.57
C TYR A 256 4.03 -19.51 18.51
N GLU A 257 5.28 -19.25 18.15
CA GLU A 257 6.46 -19.49 18.99
C GLU A 257 6.49 -18.56 20.19
N GLN A 258 7.31 -18.90 21.19
CA GLN A 258 7.48 -18.01 22.33
C GLN A 258 8.26 -16.76 21.92
N PHE A 259 9.30 -16.86 21.09
CA PHE A 259 10.07 -15.68 20.62
C PHE A 259 9.76 -15.34 19.17
N HIS A 260 9.50 -14.05 18.92
CA HIS A 260 9.32 -13.48 17.59
C HIS A 260 10.31 -12.34 17.38
N LEU A 261 11.25 -12.51 16.46
CA LEU A 261 12.27 -11.51 16.15
C LEU A 261 11.90 -10.81 14.85
N PHE A 262 11.78 -9.49 14.88
CA PHE A 262 11.42 -8.68 13.71
C PHE A 262 12.69 -8.05 13.16
N VAL A 263 13.14 -8.51 12.00
CA VAL A 263 14.37 -8.07 11.33
C VAL A 263 14.09 -7.58 9.92
N GLY A 264 15.01 -6.83 9.32
CA GLY A 264 14.80 -6.22 8.01
C GLY A 264 15.30 -4.77 7.92
N PRO A 265 15.26 -4.18 6.70
CA PRO A 265 15.80 -2.85 6.43
C PRO A 265 15.09 -1.75 7.22
N SER A 266 15.75 -0.59 7.35
CA SER A 266 15.07 0.59 7.92
C SER A 266 13.88 0.99 7.05
N GLY A 267 12.78 1.40 7.68
CA GLY A 267 11.53 1.73 6.97
C GLY A 267 10.68 0.52 6.53
N GLY A 268 11.17 -0.71 6.67
CA GLY A 268 10.43 -1.91 6.27
C GLY A 268 9.24 -2.31 7.14
N GLY A 269 8.81 -1.47 8.10
CA GLY A 269 7.60 -1.74 8.91
C GLY A 269 7.77 -2.65 10.14
N LYS A 270 9.00 -2.97 10.58
CA LYS A 270 9.29 -3.86 11.74
C LYS A 270 8.54 -3.49 13.02
N THR A 271 8.82 -2.31 13.57
CA THR A 271 8.22 -1.78 14.80
C THR A 271 6.69 -1.75 14.70
N SER A 272 6.13 -1.30 13.57
CA SER A 272 4.68 -1.26 13.35
C SER A 272 4.06 -2.66 13.34
N SER A 273 4.67 -3.60 12.60
CA SER A 273 4.22 -4.99 12.53
C SER A 273 4.26 -5.67 13.90
N LEU A 274 5.32 -5.43 14.67
CA LEU A 274 5.48 -5.93 16.03
C LEU A 274 4.36 -5.40 16.95
N ILE A 275 4.11 -4.09 16.96
CA ILE A 275 3.07 -3.49 17.82
C ILE A 275 1.69 -4.02 17.46
N LYS A 276 1.40 -4.19 16.17
CA LYS A 276 0.13 -4.73 15.71
C LYS A 276 -0.06 -6.19 16.14
N LEU A 277 0.95 -7.04 15.93
CA LEU A 277 0.93 -8.41 16.41
C LEU A 277 0.78 -8.46 17.94
N ALA A 278 1.51 -7.64 18.69
CA ALA A 278 1.39 -7.54 20.15
C ALA A 278 -0.05 -7.23 20.56
N SER A 279 -0.64 -6.23 19.93
CA SER A 279 -1.99 -5.76 20.23
C SER A 279 -3.03 -6.83 19.92
N ASP A 280 -2.90 -7.53 18.79
CA ASP A 280 -3.79 -8.64 18.41
C ASP A 280 -3.67 -9.82 19.40
N LEU A 281 -2.44 -10.23 19.73
CA LEU A 281 -2.17 -11.29 20.71
C LEU A 281 -2.78 -10.98 22.08
N ILE A 282 -2.74 -9.72 22.53
CA ILE A 282 -3.28 -9.30 23.83
C ILE A 282 -4.80 -9.16 23.79
N LEU A 283 -5.33 -8.40 22.82
CA LEU A 283 -6.74 -8.01 22.79
C LEU A 283 -7.64 -9.14 22.32
N ASN A 284 -7.24 -9.85 21.26
CA ASN A 284 -8.06 -10.87 20.62
C ASN A 284 -7.72 -12.27 21.14
N HIS A 285 -6.45 -12.54 21.45
CA HIS A 285 -5.99 -13.87 21.89
C HIS A 285 -5.67 -13.98 23.39
N ARG A 286 -5.79 -12.88 24.16
CA ARG A 286 -5.56 -12.83 25.61
C ARG A 286 -4.23 -13.42 26.06
N LYS A 287 -3.18 -13.23 25.27
CA LYS A 287 -1.83 -13.71 25.56
C LYS A 287 -1.05 -12.76 26.44
N ARG A 288 -0.16 -13.31 27.26
CA ARG A 288 0.83 -12.56 28.04
C ARG A 288 2.04 -12.29 27.15
N VAL A 289 2.25 -11.02 26.83
CA VAL A 289 3.27 -10.58 25.87
C VAL A 289 4.30 -9.70 26.58
N ALA A 290 5.57 -9.79 26.19
CA ALA A 290 6.56 -8.74 26.45
C ALA A 290 7.10 -8.16 25.14
N ILE A 291 7.47 -6.88 25.19
CA ILE A 291 8.09 -6.16 24.09
C ILE A 291 9.54 -5.86 24.47
N ILE A 292 10.46 -6.25 23.61
CA ILE A 292 11.88 -5.97 23.73
C ILE A 292 12.32 -5.21 22.48
N THR A 293 13.09 -4.14 22.63
CA THR A 293 13.76 -3.50 21.49
C THR A 293 15.27 -3.59 21.63
N THR A 294 15.94 -3.76 20.49
CA THR A 294 17.39 -3.58 20.36
C THR A 294 17.73 -2.34 19.52
N ASP A 295 16.73 -1.57 19.04
CA ASP A 295 16.95 -0.37 18.24
C ASP A 295 17.32 0.81 19.14
N THR A 296 18.61 0.91 19.43
CA THR A 296 19.21 2.07 20.11
C THR A 296 19.77 3.09 19.12
N SER A 297 19.61 2.85 17.82
CA SER A 297 20.23 3.66 16.75
C SER A 297 19.39 4.88 16.40
N LYS A 298 18.06 4.75 16.49
CA LYS A 298 17.12 5.83 16.21
C LYS A 298 16.80 6.60 17.47
N VAL A 299 17.11 7.89 17.47
CA VAL A 299 16.77 8.81 18.56
C VAL A 299 15.25 8.78 18.77
N GLY A 300 14.81 8.45 19.99
CA GLY A 300 13.39 8.45 20.37
C GLY A 300 12.61 7.17 20.04
N ALA A 301 13.18 6.21 19.30
CA ALA A 301 12.45 4.99 18.91
C ALA A 301 12.11 4.09 20.11
N SER A 302 13.07 3.94 21.03
CA SER A 302 12.84 3.22 22.29
C SER A 302 11.77 3.92 23.16
N GLU A 303 11.79 5.25 23.23
CA GLU A 303 10.81 6.03 23.99
C GLU A 303 9.40 5.88 23.40
N GLN A 304 9.27 5.89 22.07
CA GLN A 304 7.99 5.64 21.39
C GLN A 304 7.48 4.22 21.64
N MET A 305 8.34 3.21 21.50
CA MET A 305 7.96 1.81 21.77
C MET A 305 7.51 1.62 23.22
N LYS A 306 8.18 2.28 24.17
CA LYS A 306 7.80 2.27 25.58
C LYS A 306 6.39 2.82 25.81
N ILE A 307 5.98 3.86 25.09
CA ILE A 307 4.61 4.41 25.18
C ILE A 307 3.60 3.35 24.75
N PHE A 308 3.84 2.66 23.63
CA PHE A 308 2.95 1.57 23.18
C PHE A 308 2.85 0.45 24.20
N ALA A 309 3.98 0.00 24.74
CA ALA A 309 3.98 -1.03 25.77
C ALA A 309 3.24 -0.60 27.05
N GLN A 310 3.33 0.68 27.44
CA GLN A 310 2.56 1.24 28.55
C GLN A 310 1.05 1.28 28.26
N ILE A 311 0.65 1.64 27.03
CA ILE A 311 -0.76 1.62 26.60
C ILE A 311 -1.32 0.20 26.67
N LEU A 312 -0.55 -0.78 26.19
CA LEU A 312 -0.90 -2.20 26.21
C LEU A 312 -0.72 -2.86 27.59
N ASN A 313 -0.16 -2.14 28.56
CA ASN A 313 0.16 -2.63 29.90
C ASN A 313 1.00 -3.92 29.89
N VAL A 314 2.06 -3.95 29.07
CA VAL A 314 2.99 -5.09 28.95
C VAL A 314 4.42 -4.75 29.39
N PRO A 315 5.21 -5.75 29.83
CA PRO A 315 6.63 -5.54 30.09
C PRO A 315 7.36 -4.99 28.86
N TYR A 316 8.22 -4.00 29.10
CA TYR A 316 9.04 -3.36 28.08
C TYR A 316 10.50 -3.30 28.49
N LEU A 317 11.40 -3.73 27.61
CA LEU A 317 12.84 -3.67 27.83
C LEU A 317 13.58 -3.16 26.59
N CYS A 318 14.68 -2.44 26.83
CA CYS A 318 15.59 -1.97 25.79
C CYS A 318 16.96 -2.62 26.04
N LEU A 319 17.38 -3.51 25.13
CA LEU A 319 18.68 -4.17 25.20
C LEU A 319 19.73 -3.36 24.46
N ARG A 320 20.86 -3.15 25.13
CA ARG A 320 22.05 -2.47 24.60
C ARG A 320 23.20 -3.42 24.35
N SER A 321 23.20 -4.58 25.01
CA SER A 321 24.27 -5.57 24.91
C SER A 321 23.74 -7.00 24.99
N GLN A 322 24.56 -7.97 24.58
CA GLN A 322 24.24 -9.40 24.74
C GLN A 322 24.13 -9.81 26.21
N GLN A 323 24.88 -9.16 27.10
CA GLN A 323 24.90 -9.47 28.53
C GLN A 323 23.55 -9.16 29.20
N ASP A 324 22.80 -8.21 28.64
CA ASP A 324 21.48 -7.83 29.15
C ASP A 324 20.52 -9.02 29.16
N TRP A 325 20.64 -9.97 28.21
CA TRP A 325 19.81 -11.19 28.17
C TRP A 325 19.89 -12.02 29.45
N ALA A 326 21.05 -12.07 30.11
CA ALA A 326 21.21 -12.81 31.36
C ALA A 326 20.33 -12.26 32.49
N HIS A 327 20.02 -10.97 32.45
CA HIS A 327 19.13 -10.31 33.40
C HIS A 327 17.66 -10.41 33.02
N VAL A 328 17.35 -10.58 31.73
CA VAL A 328 15.97 -10.58 31.23
C VAL A 328 15.35 -11.97 31.23
N ILE A 329 16.11 -12.99 30.79
CA ILE A 329 15.63 -14.37 30.63
C ILE A 329 14.87 -14.91 31.85
N PRO A 330 15.37 -14.75 33.11
CA PRO A 330 14.67 -15.29 34.28
C PRO A 330 13.25 -14.76 34.50
N HIS A 331 12.88 -13.66 33.83
CA HIS A 331 11.57 -13.04 33.94
C HIS A 331 10.63 -13.36 32.77
N LEU A 332 11.08 -14.12 31.75
CA LEU A 332 10.31 -14.39 30.53
C LEU A 332 9.51 -15.70 30.57
N ASP A 333 9.81 -16.62 31.50
CA ASP A 333 9.22 -17.97 31.52
C ASP A 333 7.69 -17.98 31.68
N GLN A 334 7.12 -16.94 32.29
CA GLN A 334 5.67 -16.81 32.49
C GLN A 334 4.95 -16.15 31.31
N LEU A 335 5.66 -15.81 30.24
CA LEU A 335 5.08 -15.13 29.08
C LEU A 335 4.81 -16.11 27.95
N ASP A 336 3.70 -15.89 27.26
CA ASP A 336 3.31 -16.72 26.12
C ASP A 336 4.11 -16.30 24.88
N HIS A 337 4.32 -14.99 24.68
CA HIS A 337 5.08 -14.44 23.55
C HIS A 337 6.03 -13.30 23.99
N ILE A 338 7.21 -13.26 23.38
CA ILE A 338 8.22 -12.22 23.52
C ILE A 338 8.55 -11.69 22.14
N LEU A 339 8.23 -10.43 21.90
CA LEU A 339 8.40 -9.78 20.61
C LEU A 339 9.62 -8.87 20.66
N VAL A 340 10.57 -9.11 19.77
CA VAL A 340 11.88 -8.43 19.75
C VAL A 340 12.02 -7.59 18.49
N ASP A 341 12.03 -6.26 18.65
CA ASP A 341 12.24 -5.29 17.58
C ASP A 341 13.74 -5.07 17.35
N TYR A 342 14.25 -5.40 16.16
CA TYR A 342 15.64 -5.12 15.81
C TYR A 342 15.82 -3.77 15.12
N ALA A 343 17.01 -3.20 15.31
CA ALA A 343 17.48 -2.07 14.52
C ALA A 343 17.37 -2.38 13.01
N GLY A 344 16.95 -1.38 12.23
CA GLY A 344 16.83 -1.52 10.78
C GLY A 344 18.17 -1.52 10.07
N LEU A 345 18.64 -2.70 9.62
CA LEU A 345 19.93 -2.87 8.95
C LEU A 345 19.76 -3.42 7.52
N ASN A 346 20.72 -3.11 6.63
CA ASN A 346 20.71 -3.60 5.25
C ASN A 346 21.57 -4.85 5.03
N LEU A 347 22.36 -5.23 6.05
CA LEU A 347 23.31 -6.34 6.05
C LEU A 347 24.30 -6.30 4.90
N ARG A 348 24.83 -5.10 4.61
CA ARG A 348 25.81 -4.91 3.53
C ARG A 348 27.21 -5.35 3.91
N ASN A 349 27.51 -5.40 5.20
CA ASN A 349 28.82 -5.80 5.72
C ASN A 349 28.69 -6.83 6.84
N GLN A 350 29.81 -7.49 7.14
CA GLN A 350 29.86 -8.56 8.15
C GLN A 350 29.65 -8.03 9.57
N GLU A 351 29.99 -6.78 9.84
CA GLU A 351 29.81 -6.14 11.16
C GLU A 351 28.33 -6.02 11.53
N GLU A 352 27.48 -5.60 10.60
CA GLU A 352 26.02 -5.54 10.78
C GLU A 352 25.44 -6.94 11.06
N LEU A 353 25.89 -7.96 10.33
CA LEU A 353 25.46 -9.34 10.56
C LEU A 353 25.90 -9.85 11.94
N ASN A 354 27.15 -9.59 12.32
CA ASN A 354 27.69 -9.97 13.62
C ASN A 354 26.97 -9.23 14.76
N TYR A 355 26.56 -7.98 14.55
CA TYR A 355 25.74 -7.22 15.48
C TYR A 355 24.38 -7.91 15.70
N LEU A 356 23.65 -8.27 14.64
CA LEU A 356 22.36 -8.98 14.77
C LEU A 356 22.52 -10.31 15.54
N LYS A 357 23.55 -11.09 15.19
CA LYS A 357 23.85 -12.37 15.86
C LYS A 357 24.14 -12.19 17.34
N ARG A 358 24.92 -11.17 17.70
CA ARG A 358 25.23 -10.86 19.10
C ARG A 358 24.00 -10.41 19.89
N MET A 359 23.11 -9.65 19.28
CA MET A 359 21.87 -9.18 19.94
C MET A 359 20.80 -10.28 20.04
N SER A 360 20.99 -11.43 19.39
CA SER A 360 20.04 -12.54 19.44
C SER A 360 19.95 -13.19 20.83
N PRO A 361 18.75 -13.62 21.25
CA PRO A 361 18.60 -14.32 22.52
C PRO A 361 19.43 -15.60 22.50
N PRO A 362 20.12 -15.94 23.60
CA PRO A 362 20.90 -17.17 23.68
C PRO A 362 19.97 -18.39 23.65
N ALA A 363 20.15 -19.24 22.63
CA ALA A 363 19.65 -20.61 22.49
C ALA A 363 18.23 -20.90 23.05
N TYR A 364 17.19 -20.30 22.45
CA TYR A 364 15.79 -20.68 22.70
C TYR A 364 15.27 -21.72 21.70
N LYS A 365 14.52 -22.71 22.20
CA LYS A 365 13.93 -23.79 21.38
C LYS A 365 12.71 -23.35 20.56
N SER A 366 12.00 -22.31 20.99
CA SER A 366 10.78 -21.81 20.34
C SER A 366 11.00 -20.35 19.91
N LEU A 367 11.59 -20.18 18.73
CA LEU A 367 12.02 -18.90 18.21
C LEU A 367 11.74 -18.83 16.71
N ARG A 368 11.11 -17.74 16.29
CA ARG A 368 10.80 -17.42 14.91
C ARG A 368 11.35 -16.05 14.54
N THR A 369 12.08 -15.99 13.45
CA THR A 369 12.62 -14.75 12.89
C THR A 369 11.79 -14.36 11.67
N HIS A 370 11.13 -13.22 11.77
CA HIS A 370 10.34 -12.59 10.71
C HIS A 370 11.20 -11.58 9.95
N LEU A 371 11.39 -11.79 8.65
CA LEU A 371 11.92 -10.75 7.78
C LEU A 371 10.78 -9.81 7.39
N VAL A 372 10.85 -8.54 7.77
CA VAL A 372 9.81 -7.55 7.46
C VAL A 372 10.26 -6.68 6.29
N LEU A 373 9.47 -6.69 5.23
CA LEU A 373 9.74 -5.99 3.98
C LEU A 373 8.56 -5.10 3.59
N SER A 374 8.83 -4.02 2.85
CA SER A 374 7.80 -3.15 2.31
C SER A 374 7.43 -3.56 0.89
N THR A 375 6.14 -3.69 0.60
CA THR A 375 5.62 -3.90 -0.77
C THR A 375 5.90 -2.74 -1.71
N LEU A 376 6.33 -1.58 -1.21
CA LEU A 376 6.73 -0.44 -2.02
C LEU A 376 8.16 -0.57 -2.58
N SER A 377 8.89 -1.61 -2.16
CA SER A 377 10.25 -1.88 -2.67
C SER A 377 10.19 -2.62 -4.02
N LYS A 378 11.19 -2.38 -4.86
CA LYS A 378 11.34 -3.11 -6.14
C LYS A 378 11.66 -4.58 -5.88
N ASP A 379 11.25 -5.48 -6.77
CA ASP A 379 11.52 -6.92 -6.68
C ASP A 379 13.01 -7.23 -6.47
N GLY A 380 13.88 -6.57 -7.22
CA GLY A 380 15.33 -6.76 -7.10
C GLY A 380 15.86 -6.42 -5.70
N ASP A 381 15.37 -5.34 -5.10
CA ASP A 381 15.77 -4.90 -3.76
C ASP A 381 15.25 -5.86 -2.68
N LEU A 382 14.01 -6.36 -2.84
CA LEU A 382 13.42 -7.37 -1.95
C LEU A 382 14.25 -8.66 -1.93
N ILE A 383 14.52 -9.21 -3.12
CA ILE A 383 15.27 -10.46 -3.30
C ILE A 383 16.69 -10.32 -2.76
N GLU A 384 17.37 -9.22 -3.08
CA GLU A 384 18.73 -8.97 -2.64
C GLU A 384 18.81 -8.75 -1.11
N CYS A 385 17.82 -8.07 -0.53
CA CYS A 385 17.70 -7.94 0.92
C CYS A 385 17.55 -9.32 1.58
N ALA A 386 16.63 -10.15 1.08
CA ALA A 386 16.41 -11.49 1.63
C ALA A 386 17.67 -12.37 1.53
N LYS A 387 18.40 -12.35 0.42
CA LYS A 387 19.68 -13.08 0.26
C LYS A 387 20.69 -12.71 1.35
N ARG A 388 20.81 -11.43 1.70
CA ARG A 388 21.70 -11.00 2.80
C ARG A 388 21.21 -11.50 4.16
N TYR A 389 19.90 -11.44 4.40
CA TYR A 389 19.27 -11.93 5.62
C TYR A 389 19.26 -13.46 5.76
N GLN A 390 19.44 -14.24 4.69
CA GLN A 390 19.63 -15.69 4.78
C GLN A 390 20.85 -16.06 5.65
N ASN A 391 21.89 -15.21 5.69
CA ASN A 391 23.07 -15.41 6.55
C ASN A 391 22.76 -15.22 8.05
N PHE A 392 21.65 -14.54 8.37
CA PHE A 392 21.11 -14.41 9.73
C PHE A 392 20.05 -15.47 10.05
N ARG A 393 19.48 -16.12 9.00
CA ARG A 393 18.39 -17.11 9.05
C ARG A 393 17.07 -16.51 9.53
N PHE A 394 16.16 -16.29 8.58
CA PHE A 394 14.75 -15.98 8.85
C PHE A 394 13.86 -17.16 8.48
N ASN A 395 12.73 -17.30 9.16
CA ASN A 395 11.79 -18.41 8.98
C ASN A 395 10.70 -18.06 7.95
N ASP A 396 10.29 -16.80 7.92
CA ASP A 396 9.18 -16.31 7.13
C ASP A 396 9.29 -14.80 6.90
N VAL A 397 8.37 -14.28 6.09
CA VAL A 397 8.32 -12.87 5.71
C VAL A 397 6.99 -12.23 6.10
N ILE A 398 7.07 -10.97 6.53
CA ILE A 398 5.94 -10.06 6.71
C ILE A 398 6.06 -8.94 5.67
N PHE A 399 4.98 -8.68 4.94
CA PHE A 399 4.93 -7.57 3.98
C PHE A 399 4.09 -6.42 4.52
N SER A 400 4.68 -5.24 4.67
CA SER A 400 3.99 -4.01 5.11
C SER A 400 3.72 -3.06 3.94
N GLY A 401 2.72 -2.18 4.10
CA GLY A 401 2.39 -1.14 3.12
C GLY A 401 1.51 -1.66 1.98
N LEU A 402 0.71 -2.71 2.22
CA LEU A 402 -0.19 -3.27 1.21
C LEU A 402 -1.24 -2.26 0.75
N ASP A 403 -1.69 -1.38 1.65
CA ASP A 403 -2.68 -0.32 1.41
C ASP A 403 -2.14 0.82 0.56
N GLU A 404 -0.82 1.05 0.60
CA GLU A 404 -0.14 2.09 -0.17
C GLU A 404 0.26 1.60 -1.58
N ALA A 405 0.37 0.27 -1.77
CA ALA A 405 0.81 -0.32 -3.02
C ALA A 405 -0.34 -0.40 -4.05
N SER A 406 -0.09 0.07 -5.27
CA SER A 406 -1.03 -0.04 -6.39
C SER A 406 -1.07 -1.44 -7.02
N MET A 407 -0.02 -2.23 -6.81
CA MET A 407 0.16 -3.57 -7.32
C MET A 407 0.85 -4.45 -6.28
N HIS A 408 0.51 -5.74 -6.27
CA HIS A 408 0.94 -6.68 -5.23
C HIS A 408 1.67 -7.92 -5.75
N GLY A 409 1.94 -7.98 -7.06
CA GLY A 409 2.62 -9.12 -7.68
C GLY A 409 4.02 -9.40 -7.13
N ASN A 410 4.70 -8.39 -6.59
CA ASN A 410 6.02 -8.54 -5.97
C ASN A 410 6.03 -9.48 -4.75
N ILE A 411 4.91 -9.61 -4.04
CA ILE A 411 4.75 -10.59 -2.94
C ILE A 411 4.92 -12.01 -3.50
N TYR A 412 4.23 -12.31 -4.60
CA TYR A 412 4.29 -13.63 -5.24
C TYR A 412 5.63 -13.87 -5.93
N ASN A 413 6.18 -12.84 -6.59
CA ASN A 413 7.52 -12.93 -7.18
C ASN A 413 8.57 -13.30 -6.13
N PHE A 414 8.47 -12.69 -4.95
CA PHE A 414 9.39 -12.92 -3.84
C PHE A 414 9.34 -14.37 -3.36
N ILE A 415 8.16 -14.92 -3.06
CA ILE A 415 8.05 -16.31 -2.56
C ILE A 415 8.39 -17.37 -3.62
N ARG A 416 8.29 -17.04 -4.90
CA ARG A 416 8.75 -17.91 -5.99
C ARG A 416 10.28 -17.93 -6.13
N LYS A 417 10.96 -16.85 -5.72
CA LYS A 417 12.43 -16.70 -5.86
C LYS A 417 13.20 -16.96 -4.56
N ILE A 418 12.55 -16.78 -3.41
CA ILE A 418 13.14 -16.99 -2.08
C ILE A 418 12.38 -18.14 -1.40
N PRO A 419 13.07 -19.22 -0.98
CA PRO A 419 12.42 -20.35 -0.31
C PRO A 419 12.00 -19.95 1.10
N THR A 420 10.81 -19.37 1.24
CA THR A 420 10.25 -18.88 2.49
C THR A 420 8.73 -18.98 2.49
N ARG A 421 8.11 -18.69 3.64
CA ARG A 421 6.67 -18.72 3.85
C ARG A 421 6.18 -17.31 4.20
N LEU A 422 4.96 -16.98 3.81
CA LEU A 422 4.31 -15.73 4.21
C LEU A 422 3.71 -15.89 5.61
N PHE A 423 3.99 -14.94 6.50
CA PHE A 423 3.41 -14.92 7.84
C PHE A 423 2.21 -13.99 7.94
N ALA A 424 2.38 -12.74 7.53
CA ALA A 424 1.35 -11.71 7.67
C ALA A 424 1.54 -10.53 6.70
N PHE A 425 0.50 -9.72 6.60
CA PHE A 425 0.49 -8.46 5.87
C PHE A 425 0.10 -7.28 6.77
N GLY A 426 0.82 -6.17 6.62
CA GLY A 426 0.44 -4.88 7.19
C GLY A 426 -0.36 -4.07 6.15
N ILE A 427 -1.63 -3.81 6.46
CA ILE A 427 -2.63 -3.28 5.52
C ILE A 427 -3.16 -1.89 5.88
N GLY A 428 -2.36 -1.08 6.60
CA GLY A 428 -2.78 0.24 7.06
C GLY A 428 -2.06 0.73 8.31
N THR A 429 -2.66 1.69 9.01
CA THR A 429 -2.05 2.38 10.16
C THR A 429 -2.73 2.09 11.50
N LYS A 430 -3.92 1.49 11.50
CA LYS A 430 -4.68 1.15 12.70
C LYS A 430 -4.03 -0.03 13.45
N VAL A 431 -4.23 -0.04 14.76
CA VAL A 431 -3.66 -1.02 15.68
C VAL A 431 -4.78 -1.47 16.62
N PRO A 432 -5.11 -2.78 16.68
CA PRO A 432 -4.47 -3.92 15.99
C PRO A 432 -4.95 -4.19 14.56
N GLU A 433 -6.02 -3.53 14.10
CA GLU A 433 -6.87 -4.04 13.02
C GLU A 433 -6.17 -4.17 11.66
N ASP A 434 -5.17 -3.34 11.37
CA ASP A 434 -4.49 -3.32 10.07
C ASP A 434 -3.29 -4.29 10.02
N PHE A 435 -3.49 -5.52 10.53
CA PHE A 435 -2.55 -6.63 10.47
C PHE A 435 -3.29 -7.94 10.20
N GLU A 436 -3.11 -8.49 9.01
CA GLU A 436 -3.79 -9.72 8.59
C GLU A 436 -2.81 -10.88 8.49
N LYS A 437 -3.20 -12.06 8.97
CA LYS A 437 -2.43 -13.29 8.73
C LYS A 437 -2.45 -13.60 7.23
N ALA A 438 -1.30 -13.99 6.68
CA ALA A 438 -1.22 -14.32 5.26
C ALA A 438 -1.95 -15.64 4.97
N THR A 439 -2.81 -15.64 3.95
CA THR A 439 -3.46 -16.86 3.44
C THR A 439 -3.24 -16.98 1.93
N PRO A 440 -3.26 -18.20 1.36
CA PRO A 440 -3.16 -18.40 -0.08
C PRO A 440 -4.29 -17.67 -0.83
N GLU A 441 -5.50 -17.66 -0.29
CA GLU A 441 -6.67 -16.99 -0.87
C GLU A 441 -6.44 -15.49 -0.95
N ARG A 442 -5.86 -14.90 0.10
CA ARG A 442 -5.54 -13.48 0.11
C ARG A 442 -4.53 -13.13 -0.96
N VAL A 443 -3.49 -13.94 -1.15
CA VAL A 443 -2.49 -13.76 -2.20
C VAL A 443 -3.11 -13.90 -3.59
N ALA A 444 -3.96 -14.92 -3.80
CA ALA A 444 -4.68 -15.10 -5.05
C ALA A 444 -5.59 -13.89 -5.35
N ASP A 445 -6.29 -13.34 -4.35
CA ASP A 445 -7.11 -12.14 -4.53
C ASP A 445 -6.27 -10.90 -4.84
N LEU A 446 -5.11 -10.71 -4.19
CA LEU A 446 -4.21 -9.58 -4.48
C LEU A 446 -3.68 -9.61 -5.92
N ILE A 447 -3.41 -10.80 -6.46
CA ILE A 447 -2.89 -10.99 -7.83
C ILE A 447 -4.01 -11.04 -8.88
N LEU A 448 -5.14 -11.66 -8.56
CA LEU A 448 -6.21 -11.90 -9.52
C LEU A 448 -7.35 -10.87 -9.43
N GLN A 449 -7.41 -10.09 -8.35
CA GLN A 449 -8.45 -9.12 -8.00
C GLN A 449 -9.86 -9.72 -8.14
N ILE A 450 -10.03 -10.91 -7.56
CA ILE A 450 -11.27 -11.71 -7.69
C ILE A 450 -12.43 -10.95 -7.04
N THR A 451 -12.19 -10.37 -5.87
CA THR A 451 -13.22 -9.67 -5.06
C THR A 451 -13.68 -8.37 -5.73
N GLN A 452 -12.78 -7.64 -6.39
CA GLN A 452 -13.14 -6.41 -7.10
C GLN A 452 -13.96 -6.66 -8.37
N ASN A 453 -13.74 -7.79 -9.05
CA ASN A 453 -14.50 -8.16 -10.26
C ASN A 453 -15.95 -8.56 -9.97
N ASN A 454 -16.27 -9.01 -8.76
CA ASN A 454 -17.65 -9.37 -8.36
C ASN A 454 -18.48 -8.16 -7.88
N SER A 455 -17.89 -6.97 -7.79
CA SER A 455 -18.54 -5.77 -7.23
C SER A 455 -18.98 -4.75 -8.30
N ALA A 456 -18.79 -5.05 -9.59
CA ALA A 456 -19.25 -4.19 -10.67
C ALA A 456 -20.69 -4.57 -11.07
N PRO A 457 -21.72 -3.73 -10.84
CA PRO A 457 -22.98 -3.90 -11.53
C PRO A 457 -22.73 -3.69 -13.02
N SER A 458 -23.31 -4.56 -13.84
CA SER A 458 -23.32 -4.47 -15.30
C SER A 458 -23.66 -3.06 -15.76
N VAL A 459 -22.65 -2.30 -16.19
CA VAL A 459 -22.88 -1.06 -16.93
C VAL A 459 -23.43 -1.47 -18.29
N THR A 460 -24.72 -1.25 -18.46
CA THR A 460 -25.46 -1.40 -19.72
C THR A 460 -24.68 -0.71 -20.84
N GLN A 461 -24.27 -1.48 -21.84
CA GLN A 461 -23.78 -0.93 -23.11
C GLN A 461 -24.95 -0.20 -23.78
N SER A 462 -24.98 1.12 -23.67
CA SER A 462 -25.79 1.96 -24.54
C SER A 462 -25.20 1.88 -25.95
N GLN A 463 -25.95 1.22 -26.84
CA GLN A 463 -25.70 1.17 -28.27
C GLN A 463 -25.72 2.61 -28.84
N ASN A 464 -24.59 3.04 -29.40
CA ASN A 464 -24.57 4.13 -30.37
C ASN A 464 -25.20 3.61 -31.68
N GLN A 465 -26.50 3.81 -31.86
CA GLN A 465 -27.10 3.85 -33.19
C GLN A 465 -27.10 5.30 -33.69
N LEU A 466 -26.44 5.52 -34.83
CA LEU A 466 -26.54 6.76 -35.60
C LEU A 466 -28.02 7.04 -35.92
N GLN A 467 -28.55 8.16 -35.41
CA GLN A 467 -29.83 8.70 -35.83
C GLN A 467 -29.65 9.53 -37.10
N ILE A 468 -30.32 9.12 -38.17
CA ILE A 468 -30.64 9.94 -39.35
C ILE A 468 -31.95 10.69 -39.01
N PRO A 469 -32.06 12.01 -39.22
CA PRO A 469 -33.27 12.74 -38.84
C PRO A 469 -34.36 12.55 -39.90
N ALA A 470 -35.51 12.01 -39.49
CA ALA A 470 -36.74 12.05 -40.27
C ALA A 470 -37.69 13.11 -39.71
N SER A 471 -38.28 13.84 -40.65
CA SER A 471 -39.19 14.97 -40.52
C SER A 471 -40.53 14.64 -39.84
N ALA A 472 -41.17 15.71 -39.36
CA ALA A 472 -42.33 15.85 -38.48
C ALA A 472 -43.61 15.01 -38.77
N PRO A 473 -44.50 14.84 -37.77
CA PRO A 473 -45.65 13.94 -37.83
C PRO A 473 -46.92 14.63 -38.36
N ILE A 474 -47.81 13.84 -38.97
CA ILE A 474 -49.22 14.18 -39.16
C ILE A 474 -50.06 13.11 -38.45
N ALA A 475 -50.94 13.58 -37.58
CA ALA A 475 -51.92 12.81 -36.83
C ALA A 475 -53.09 12.34 -37.70
N ALA A 476 -53.64 11.15 -37.40
CA ALA A 476 -55.06 10.85 -37.57
C ALA A 476 -55.47 9.65 -36.70
N ALA A 477 -56.56 9.84 -35.97
CA ALA A 477 -57.27 8.84 -35.18
C ALA A 477 -58.24 8.01 -36.05
N HIS A 478 -58.54 6.76 -35.64
CA HIS A 478 -59.91 6.25 -35.40
C HIS A 478 -59.98 4.71 -35.24
N GLN A 479 -60.80 4.30 -34.25
CA GLN A 479 -61.76 3.18 -34.22
C GLN A 479 -61.24 1.73 -34.36
N SER A 480 -61.23 0.94 -33.28
CA SER A 480 -62.33 0.10 -32.72
C SER A 480 -62.64 -1.17 -33.54
N HIS A 481 -62.36 -2.34 -32.96
CA HIS A 481 -63.31 -3.45 -32.86
C HIS A 481 -62.87 -4.52 -31.85
N SER A 482 -63.87 -4.93 -31.07
CA SER A 482 -63.98 -6.05 -30.12
C SER A 482 -63.88 -7.43 -30.79
N TYR A 483 -63.48 -8.48 -30.04
CA TYR A 483 -64.30 -9.67 -29.78
C TYR A 483 -63.64 -10.68 -28.82
N SER A 484 -64.44 -11.14 -27.84
CA SER A 484 -64.51 -12.43 -27.10
C SER A 484 -63.23 -13.19 -26.70
N GLN A 485 -62.96 -13.41 -25.40
CA GLN A 485 -63.51 -14.48 -24.54
C GLN A 485 -63.28 -15.91 -25.04
N SER A 486 -62.46 -16.67 -24.30
CA SER A 486 -62.85 -17.97 -23.76
C SER A 486 -61.88 -18.40 -22.65
N ASP A 487 -62.42 -18.46 -21.44
CA ASP A 487 -61.88 -19.16 -20.28
C ASP A 487 -61.57 -20.63 -20.60
N THR A 488 -60.57 -21.19 -19.92
CA THR A 488 -60.75 -22.49 -19.25
C THR A 488 -59.74 -22.64 -18.10
N HIS A 489 -60.32 -22.88 -16.94
CA HIS A 489 -59.70 -23.19 -15.65
C HIS A 489 -59.08 -24.60 -15.60
N TYR A 490 -58.38 -24.83 -14.47
CA TYR A 490 -58.13 -26.12 -13.78
C TYR A 490 -57.00 -26.99 -14.38
N SER A 491 -56.08 -27.60 -13.63
CA SER A 491 -55.91 -27.80 -12.18
C SER A 491 -54.46 -28.20 -11.91
N ASN A 492 -53.97 -27.82 -10.73
CA ASN A 492 -52.87 -28.47 -10.02
C ASN A 492 -53.34 -29.85 -9.48
N PRO A 493 -52.45 -30.85 -9.34
CA PRO A 493 -52.13 -31.33 -7.98
C PRO A 493 -50.62 -31.66 -7.83
N GLN A 494 -49.95 -31.15 -6.80
CA GLN A 494 -49.70 -31.77 -5.50
C GLN A 494 -49.01 -33.16 -5.51
N GLU A 495 -47.81 -33.17 -4.88
CA GLU A 495 -47.28 -34.16 -3.89
C GLU A 495 -47.25 -35.65 -4.26
N ALA A 496 -46.25 -36.49 -3.94
CA ALA A 496 -44.98 -36.42 -3.20
C ALA A 496 -44.25 -37.79 -3.49
N PRO A 497 -43.55 -38.46 -2.54
CA PRO A 497 -42.10 -38.48 -2.38
C PRO A 497 -41.45 -39.86 -2.64
N LEU A 498 -40.12 -39.89 -2.84
CA LEU A 498 -39.13 -40.79 -2.22
C LEU A 498 -37.70 -40.41 -2.66
#